data_AF-A0A8J2JIV2-F1
#
_entry.id   AF-A0A8J2JIV2-F1
#
_cell.length_a   1.000
_cell.length_b   1.000
_cell.length_c   1.000
_cell.angle_alpha   90.00
_cell.angle_beta   90.00
_cell.angle_gamma   90.00
#
_symmetry.space_group_name_H-M   'P 1'
#
loop_
_entity.id
_entity.type
_entity.pdbx_description
1 polymer ?
#
loop_
_entity_poly.entity_id
_entity_poly.type
_entity_poly.pdbx_seq_one_letter_code
_entity_poly.pdbx_strand_id
1 'polypeptide(L)' 'VDNSDYMRNGDFVPTRMAAMQDAVNIVSMRKVRSNPENDVGLLTLTRY' A
#
# COMPACT_ATOMS: atom_id res chain seq x y z
N VAL A 1 -4.36 3.64 1.67
CA VAL A 1 -3.55 2.76 2.53
C VAL A 1 -4.12 2.82 3.93
N ASP A 2 -4.30 1.67 4.55
CA ASP A 2 -4.83 1.59 5.91
C ASP A 2 -3.66 1.47 6.89
N ASN A 3 -3.66 2.31 7.91
CA ASN A 3 -2.69 2.30 9.01
C ASN A 3 -3.35 2.17 10.38
N SER A 4 -4.58 1.65 10.42
CA SER A 4 -5.26 1.25 11.65
C SER A 4 -4.46 0.21 12.45
N ASP A 5 -4.76 0.06 13.73
CA ASP A 5 -4.12 -0.95 14.59
C ASP A 5 -4.28 -2.38 14.07
N TYR A 6 -5.37 -2.65 13.35
CA TYR A 6 -5.60 -3.94 12.72
C TYR A 6 -4.50 -4.30 11.70
N MET A 7 -3.92 -3.28 11.06
CA MET A 7 -2.84 -3.46 10.08
C MET A 7 -1.46 -3.67 10.72
N ARG A 8 -1.35 -3.56 12.05
CA ARG A 8 -0.12 -3.80 12.84
C ARG A 8 -0.04 -5.23 13.38
N ASN A 9 -0.60 -6.20 12.66
CA ASN A 9 -0.53 -7.61 13.01
C ASN A 9 0.53 -8.37 12.16
N GLY A 10 0.78 -9.62 12.54
CA GLY A 10 1.76 -10.50 11.91
C GLY A 10 1.14 -11.65 11.10
N ASP A 11 -0.11 -11.50 10.64
CA ASP A 11 -0.79 -12.53 9.82
C ASP A 11 -0.17 -12.66 8.41
N PHE A 12 0.55 -11.63 7.96
CA PHE A 12 1.44 -11.66 6.80
C PHE A 12 2.90 -11.44 7.24
N VAL A 13 3.82 -12.20 6.65
CA VAL A 13 5.27 -12.09 6.90
C VAL A 13 5.84 -10.93 6.06
N PRO A 14 6.73 -10.07 6.60
CA PRO A 14 7.18 -10.00 7.99
C PRO A 14 6.21 -9.31 8.95
N THR A 15 5.39 -8.37 8.45
CA THR A 15 4.20 -7.82 9.12
C THR A 15 3.19 -7.45 8.05
N ARG A 16 1.90 -7.36 8.41
CA ARG A 16 0.85 -6.94 7.46
C ARG A 16 1.08 -5.54 6.89
N MET A 17 1.61 -4.63 7.71
CA MET A 17 2.00 -3.30 7.26
C MET A 17 3.11 -3.36 6.19
N ALA A 18 4.16 -4.16 6.40
CA ALA A 18 5.23 -4.31 5.42
C ALA A 18 4.73 -4.95 4.11
N ALA A 19 3.92 -6.01 4.21
CA ALA A 19 3.31 -6.65 3.05
C ALA A 19 2.42 -5.67 2.25
N MET A 20 1.71 -4.75 2.94
CA MET A 20 0.92 -3.72 2.29
C MET A 20 1.78 -2.70 1.53
N GLN A 21 2.94 -2.31 2.08
CA GLN A 21 3.87 -1.39 1.40
C GLN A 21 4.36 -1.98 0.08
N ASP A 22 4.75 -3.26 0.08
CA ASP A 22 5.16 -3.96 -1.14
C ASP A 22 4.03 -4.05 -2.17
N ALA A 23 2.82 -4.39 -1.71
CA ALA A 23 1.64 -4.46 -2.58
C ALA A 23 1.32 -3.11 -3.23
N VAL A 24 1.37 -2.02 -2.47
CA VAL A 24 1.15 -0.65 -2.98
C VAL A 24 2.20 -0.30 -4.04
N ASN A 25 3.47 -0.63 -3.79
CA ASN A 25 4.53 -0.38 -4.75
C ASN A 25 4.31 -1.14 -6.07
N ILE A 26 3.98 -2.44 -6.00
CA ILE A 26 3.70 -3.27 -7.19
C ILE A 26 2.55 -2.67 -8.02
N VAL A 27 1.43 -2.31 -7.36
CA VAL A 27 0.26 -1.76 -8.05
C VAL A 27 0.58 -0.41 -8.68
N SER A 28 1.30 0.45 -7.96
CA SER A 28 1.69 1.78 -8.42
C SER A 28 2.61 1.67 -9.65
N MET A 29 3.65 0.84 -9.56
CA MET A 29 4.56 0.57 -10.67
C MET A 29 3.85 -0.03 -11.87
N ARG A 30 2.91 -0.96 -11.67
CA ARG A 30 2.11 -1.53 -12.75
C ARG A 30 1.26 -0.48 -13.44
N LYS A 31 0.69 0.47 -12.69
CA LYS A 31 -0.17 1.52 -13.24
C LYS A 31 0.64 2.54 -14.04
N VAL A 32 1.79 2.97 -13.54
CA VAL A 32 2.72 3.88 -14.26
C VAL A 32 3.29 3.20 -15.51
N ARG A 33 3.62 1.91 -15.45
CA ARG A 33 4.09 1.16 -16.64
C ARG A 33 3.02 0.97 -17.71
N SER A 34 1.74 0.96 -17.32
CA SER A 34 0.63 0.82 -18.25
C SER A 34 0.36 2.09 -19.07
N ASN A 35 0.67 3.26 -18.52
CA ASN A 35 0.70 4.53 -19.24
C ASN A 35 1.65 5.47 -18.47
N PRO A 36 2.75 5.93 -19.10
CA PRO A 36 3.73 6.82 -18.47
C PRO A 36 3.16 8.14 -17.92
N GLU A 37 1.99 8.57 -18.40
CA GLU A 37 1.30 9.79 -17.94
C GLU A 37 0.43 9.56 -16.69
N ASN A 38 0.32 8.32 -16.20
CA ASN A 38 -0.47 8.04 -15.00
C ASN A 38 0.25 8.53 -13.73
N ASP A 39 -0.43 9.40 -12.98
CA ASP A 39 -0.03 9.74 -11.61
C ASP A 39 -0.72 8.84 -10.58
N VAL A 40 0.00 8.50 -9.51
CA VAL A 40 -0.51 7.68 -8.40
C VAL A 40 -0.35 8.43 -7.09
N GLY A 41 -1.46 8.65 -6.37
CA GLY A 41 -1.49 9.29 -5.06
C GLY A 41 -1.76 8.30 -3.92
N LEU A 42 -1.26 8.62 -2.72
CA LEU A 42 -1.47 7.84 -1.50
C LEU A 42 -2.36 8.63 -0.52
N LEU A 43 -3.45 8.02 -0.07
CA LEU A 43 -4.34 8.57 0.96
C LEU A 43 -4.48 7.55 2.10
N THR A 44 -4.66 8.03 3.34
CA THR A 44 -5.08 7.19 4.46
C THR A 44 -6.57 7.32 4.73
N LEU A 45 -7.19 6.21 5.14
CA LEU A 45 -8.60 6.15 5.54
C LEU A 45 -8.77 5.97 7.06
N THR A 46 -7.68 5.85 7.83
CA THR A 46 -7.78 5.89 9.30
C THR A 46 -7.71 7.33 9.80
N ARG A 47 -8.32 7.58 10.96
CA ARG A 47 -8.21 8.84 11.68
C ARG A 47 -7.63 8.54 13.06
N TYR A 48 -6.41 9.02 13.29
CA TYR A 48 -5.55 8.73 14.44
C TYR A 48 -5.03 7.28 14.49
#